data_AF-A0A2D8QBH9-F1
#
_entry.id   AF-A0A2D8QBH9-F1
#
_cell.length_a   1.000
_cell.length_b   1.000
_cell.length_c   1.000
_cell.angle_alpha   90.00
_cell.angle_beta   90.00
_cell.angle_gamma   90.00
#
_symmetry.space_group_name_H-M   'P 1'
#
loop_
_entity.id
_entity.type
_entity.pdbx_description
1 polymer ?
#
loop_
_entity_poly.entity_id
_entity_poly.type
_entity_poly.pdbx_seq_one_letter_code
_entity_poly.pdbx_strand_id
1 'polypeptide(L)'
;MSDVMFGLLAETFLHPGSGQSDGAIDLKVAREAVTGYPYIPGSAVKGALRAAMCDGGEQKTRVDAAFGQVDGAGSVLVSDARLLLLPVRSLTRAYLWLTCPLILERLRRDLERAGLQAGDVPTLKVDHGKALTRITGRIFLEDRLFEADISKLPSAIPEVIGRLIADDGARGRLSDQLCIIADDDFRWFAENALPVQARNVLDPDTKVSNNLWYEESLPPDTLLYMTLTARGSADEMGRTVVADFIEGQKFLQFGGNETVGQGWVRAGRYPQPSPEGGR
;
A
#
# COMPACT_ATOMS: atom_id res chain seq x y z
N MET A 1 -1.96 -11.07 -22.23
CA MET A 1 -2.26 -9.70 -21.78
C MET A 1 -1.61 -9.54 -20.42
N SER A 2 -0.61 -8.67 -20.29
CA SER A 2 0.03 -8.41 -18.99
C SER A 2 -0.65 -7.22 -18.32
N ASP A 3 -1.05 -7.39 -17.06
CA ASP A 3 -1.53 -6.29 -16.24
C ASP A 3 -0.36 -5.35 -15.91
N VAL A 4 -0.68 -4.10 -15.55
CA VAL A 4 0.34 -3.21 -14.96
C VAL A 4 0.21 -3.28 -13.45
N MET A 5 1.30 -3.49 -12.73
CA MET A 5 1.34 -3.38 -11.29
C MET A 5 2.14 -2.15 -10.88
N PHE A 6 1.64 -1.43 -9.87
CA PHE A 6 2.32 -0.31 -9.25
C PHE A 6 2.50 -0.59 -7.76
N GLY A 7 3.69 -0.32 -7.24
CA GLY A 7 3.90 -0.11 -5.82
C GLY A 7 3.64 1.35 -5.45
N LEU A 8 3.14 1.55 -4.23
CA LEU A 8 2.65 2.80 -3.69
C LEU A 8 3.27 3.01 -2.31
N LEU A 9 4.36 3.78 -2.24
CA LEU A 9 5.04 4.10 -0.99
C LEU A 9 4.47 5.39 -0.40
N ALA A 10 3.90 5.34 0.79
CA ALA A 10 3.39 6.51 1.49
C ALA A 10 4.52 7.45 1.92
N GLU A 11 4.49 8.70 1.47
CA GLU A 11 5.45 9.75 1.86
C GLU A 11 4.94 10.54 3.08
N THR A 12 3.63 10.52 3.29
CA THR A 12 2.94 11.16 4.43
C THR A 12 1.95 10.18 5.04
N PHE A 13 1.35 10.55 6.18
CA PHE A 13 0.23 9.78 6.72
C PHE A 13 -0.87 9.64 5.67
N LEU A 14 -1.50 8.48 5.60
CA LEU A 14 -2.51 8.16 4.61
C LEU A 14 -3.80 7.74 5.32
N HIS A 15 -4.90 8.46 5.08
CA HIS A 15 -6.22 8.12 5.62
C HIS A 15 -7.17 7.64 4.50
N PRO A 16 -7.19 6.34 4.17
CA PRO A 16 -8.21 5.78 3.28
C PRO A 16 -9.49 5.56 4.10
N GLY A 17 -10.31 6.61 4.26
CA GLY A 17 -11.50 6.55 5.11
C GLY A 17 -12.51 5.48 4.68
N SER A 18 -13.09 4.79 5.66
CA SER A 18 -14.18 3.81 5.45
C SER A 18 -15.57 4.31 5.86
N GLY A 19 -15.68 5.60 6.18
CA GLY A 19 -16.85 6.20 6.82
C GLY A 19 -16.69 6.28 8.34
N GLN A 20 -17.75 6.74 9.02
CA GLN A 20 -17.77 6.75 10.48
C GLN A 20 -17.99 5.33 11.01
N SER A 21 -17.31 5.00 12.11
CA SER A 21 -17.47 3.73 12.79
C SER A 21 -17.92 3.90 14.23
N ASP A 22 -18.76 2.99 14.71
CA ASP A 22 -19.08 2.90 16.13
C ASP A 22 -17.85 2.40 16.89
N GLY A 23 -17.39 3.13 17.91
CA GLY A 23 -16.27 2.74 18.76
C GLY A 23 -15.47 3.92 19.30
N ALA A 24 -14.29 3.63 19.86
CA ALA A 24 -13.39 4.63 20.43
C ALA A 24 -12.64 5.47 19.36
N ILE A 25 -12.69 5.06 18.10
CA ILE A 25 -12.10 5.76 16.96
C ILE A 25 -13.24 6.07 15.99
N ASP A 26 -13.51 7.36 15.78
CA ASP A 26 -14.61 7.83 14.94
C ASP A 26 -14.36 7.55 13.45
N LEU A 27 -13.14 7.81 12.99
CA LEU A 27 -12.73 7.69 11.59
C LEU A 27 -11.61 6.66 11.44
N LYS A 28 -11.98 5.43 11.09
CA LYS A 28 -11.03 4.33 10.85
C LYS A 28 -10.57 4.28 9.41
N VAL A 29 -9.36 3.77 9.21
CA VAL A 29 -8.90 3.42 7.85
C VAL A 29 -9.70 2.23 7.33
N ALA A 30 -9.83 2.12 6.02
CA ALA A 30 -10.48 1.00 5.37
C ALA A 30 -9.69 -0.29 5.58
N ARG A 31 -10.40 -1.37 5.92
CA ARG A 31 -9.84 -2.67 6.29
C ARG A 31 -10.54 -3.80 5.55
N GLU A 32 -9.78 -4.81 5.15
CA GLU A 32 -10.36 -6.07 4.68
C GLU A 32 -11.13 -6.74 5.82
N ALA A 33 -12.39 -7.10 5.61
CA ALA A 33 -13.26 -7.62 6.67
C ALA A 33 -12.74 -8.91 7.33
N VAL A 34 -12.03 -9.76 6.59
CA VAL A 34 -11.59 -11.08 7.08
C VAL A 34 -10.25 -11.01 7.81
N THR A 35 -9.29 -10.27 7.26
CA THR A 35 -7.91 -10.20 7.76
C THR A 35 -7.68 -9.03 8.72
N GLY A 36 -8.53 -8.00 8.64
CA GLY A 36 -8.32 -6.74 9.35
C GLY A 36 -7.24 -5.86 8.71
N TYR A 37 -6.63 -6.27 7.60
CA TYR A 37 -5.51 -5.53 7.01
C TYR A 37 -5.99 -4.22 6.38
N PRO A 38 -5.31 -3.09 6.67
CA PRO A 38 -5.66 -1.82 6.06
C PRO A 38 -5.36 -1.85 4.56
N TYR A 39 -6.18 -1.17 3.78
CA TYR A 39 -6.03 -1.10 2.33
C TYR A 39 -6.68 0.18 1.79
N ILE A 40 -6.45 0.51 0.51
CA ILE A 40 -7.23 1.55 -0.17
C ILE A 40 -8.22 0.85 -1.10
N PRO A 41 -9.54 1.06 -0.93
CA PRO A 41 -10.54 0.50 -1.83
C PRO A 41 -10.29 0.91 -3.29
N GLY A 42 -10.47 -0.01 -4.23
CA GLY A 42 -10.25 0.24 -5.65
C GLY A 42 -11.13 1.36 -6.20
N SER A 43 -12.30 1.59 -5.62
CA SER A 43 -13.15 2.75 -5.91
C SER A 43 -12.49 4.08 -5.51
N ALA A 44 -11.81 4.12 -4.36
CA ALA A 44 -11.08 5.29 -3.89
C ALA A 44 -9.80 5.52 -4.72
N VAL A 45 -9.05 4.46 -5.05
CA VAL A 45 -7.91 4.54 -5.98
C VAL A 45 -8.36 5.06 -7.34
N LYS A 46 -9.43 4.49 -7.91
CA LYS A 46 -10.00 4.89 -9.19
C LYS A 46 -10.47 6.35 -9.17
N GLY A 47 -11.14 6.78 -8.10
CA GLY A 47 -11.60 8.16 -7.93
C GLY A 47 -10.44 9.15 -7.88
N ALA A 48 -9.41 8.85 -7.09
CA ALA A 48 -8.21 9.68 -6.97
C ALA A 48 -7.46 9.81 -8.30
N LEU A 49 -7.24 8.70 -9.02
CA LEU A 49 -6.60 8.72 -10.34
C LEU A 49 -7.42 9.50 -11.37
N ARG A 50 -8.75 9.32 -11.38
CA ARG A 50 -9.65 10.07 -12.27
C ARG A 50 -9.57 11.58 -12.01
N ALA A 51 -9.59 11.99 -10.75
CA ALA A 51 -9.48 13.39 -10.36
C ALA A 51 -8.11 13.97 -10.75
N ALA A 52 -7.01 13.27 -10.40
CA ALA A 52 -5.65 13.69 -10.72
C ALA A 52 -5.43 13.84 -12.24
N MET A 53 -5.98 12.95 -13.05
CA MET A 53 -5.92 13.06 -14.51
C MET A 53 -6.68 14.29 -15.03
N CYS A 54 -7.88 14.56 -14.51
CA CYS A 54 -8.62 15.78 -14.87
C CYS A 54 -7.84 17.04 -14.50
N ASP A 55 -7.28 17.11 -13.29
CA ASP A 55 -6.54 18.27 -12.79
C ASP A 55 -5.18 18.43 -13.50
N GLY A 56 -4.57 17.32 -13.89
CA GLY A 56 -3.36 17.26 -14.72
C GLY A 56 -3.58 17.66 -16.19
N GLY A 57 -4.80 17.99 -16.59
CA GLY A 57 -5.13 18.47 -17.94
C GLY A 57 -5.32 17.38 -18.99
N GLU A 58 -5.51 16.12 -18.58
CA GLU A 58 -5.85 15.05 -19.53
C GLU A 58 -7.21 15.31 -20.20
N GLN A 59 -7.32 14.87 -21.45
CA GLN A 59 -8.55 15.08 -22.21
C GLN A 59 -9.71 14.33 -21.55
N LYS A 60 -10.78 15.05 -21.22
CA LYS A 60 -11.98 14.49 -20.58
C LYS A 60 -12.50 13.23 -21.28
N THR A 61 -12.48 13.20 -22.61
CA THR A 61 -12.88 12.03 -23.41
C THR A 61 -12.03 10.79 -23.14
N ARG A 62 -10.72 10.94 -22.93
CA ARG A 62 -9.81 9.84 -22.57
C ARG A 62 -10.03 9.37 -21.13
N VAL A 63 -10.19 10.32 -20.20
CA VAL A 63 -10.47 10.04 -18.78
C VAL A 63 -11.78 9.24 -18.65
N ASP A 64 -12.82 9.72 -19.32
CA ASP A 64 -14.14 9.09 -19.30
C ASP A 64 -14.15 7.74 -20.03
N ALA A 65 -13.36 7.56 -21.10
CA ALA A 65 -13.18 6.25 -21.74
C ALA A 65 -12.43 5.25 -20.83
N ALA A 66 -11.44 5.71 -20.06
CA ALA A 66 -10.68 4.87 -19.13
C ALA A 66 -11.51 4.45 -17.92
N PHE A 67 -12.16 5.40 -17.25
CA PHE A 67 -12.84 5.17 -15.97
C PHE A 67 -14.35 4.97 -16.07
N GLY A 68 -14.97 5.37 -17.17
CA GLY A 68 -16.41 5.29 -17.40
C GLY A 68 -17.15 6.58 -17.02
N GLN A 69 -18.42 6.61 -17.40
CA GLN A 69 -19.41 7.65 -17.09
C GLN A 69 -20.68 7.00 -16.52
N VAL A 70 -21.69 7.82 -16.20
CA VAL A 70 -22.98 7.35 -15.66
C VAL A 70 -23.61 6.27 -16.55
N ASP A 71 -23.56 6.44 -17.87
CA ASP A 71 -24.22 5.56 -18.83
C ASP A 71 -23.27 4.55 -19.52
N GLY A 72 -22.01 4.45 -19.06
CA GLY A 72 -21.01 3.64 -19.75
C GLY A 72 -19.87 3.19 -18.86
N ALA A 73 -19.59 1.88 -18.85
CA ALA A 73 -18.49 1.32 -18.09
C ALA A 73 -17.13 1.69 -18.72
N GLY A 74 -16.15 2.06 -17.88
CA GLY A 74 -14.79 2.34 -18.33
C GLY A 74 -14.06 1.11 -18.86
N SER A 75 -12.97 1.35 -19.58
CA SER A 75 -12.10 0.32 -20.17
C SER A 75 -11.08 -0.27 -19.19
N VAL A 76 -10.82 0.41 -18.06
CA VAL A 76 -9.84 -0.01 -17.04
C VAL A 76 -10.51 -0.55 -15.78
N LEU A 77 -10.01 -1.70 -15.33
CA LEU A 77 -10.22 -2.24 -13.99
C LEU A 77 -9.07 -1.76 -13.09
N VAL A 78 -9.42 -1.01 -12.05
CA VAL A 78 -8.49 -0.55 -11.01
C VAL A 78 -8.72 -1.45 -9.80
N SER A 79 -7.70 -2.20 -9.37
CA SER A 79 -7.81 -3.01 -8.17
C SER A 79 -7.78 -2.16 -6.90
N ASP A 80 -8.14 -2.79 -5.79
CA ASP A 80 -7.73 -2.33 -4.45
C ASP A 80 -6.21 -2.11 -4.39
N ALA A 81 -5.76 -1.13 -3.61
CA ALA A 81 -4.36 -1.02 -3.21
C ALA A 81 -4.15 -1.80 -1.91
N ARG A 82 -3.52 -2.97 -2.01
CA ARG A 82 -3.31 -3.90 -0.90
C ARG A 82 -2.03 -3.57 -0.15
N LEU A 83 -2.05 -3.72 1.17
CA LEU A 83 -0.88 -3.59 2.02
C LEU A 83 0.18 -4.65 1.68
N LEU A 84 1.44 -4.23 1.60
CA LEU A 84 2.60 -5.10 1.44
C LEU A 84 3.56 -4.98 2.63
N LEU A 85 3.89 -3.75 3.03
CA LEU A 85 4.73 -3.47 4.20
C LEU A 85 4.06 -2.46 5.13
N LEU A 86 3.99 -2.80 6.41
CA LEU A 86 3.53 -1.90 7.47
C LEU A 86 4.73 -1.47 8.33
N PRO A 87 5.09 -0.18 8.39
CA PRO A 87 6.15 0.27 9.28
C PRO A 87 5.63 0.33 10.70
N VAL A 88 6.35 -0.32 11.62
CA VAL A 88 6.01 -0.40 13.04
C VAL A 88 7.21 0.03 13.88
N ARG A 89 6.95 0.76 14.97
CA ARG A 89 7.99 1.23 15.87
C ARG A 89 8.77 0.05 16.43
N SER A 90 10.08 0.19 16.46
CA SER A 90 10.98 -0.78 17.09
C SER A 90 11.85 -0.09 18.13
N LEU A 91 12.28 -0.84 19.15
CA LEU A 91 13.33 -0.37 20.06
C LEU A 91 14.74 -0.73 19.56
N THR A 92 14.84 -1.56 18.51
CA THR A 92 16.11 -2.01 17.93
C THR A 92 16.57 -1.14 16.75
N ARG A 93 15.62 -0.47 16.07
CA ARG A 93 15.80 0.43 14.92
C ARG A 93 14.78 1.56 14.99
N ALA A 94 14.93 2.61 14.16
CA ALA A 94 13.95 3.69 14.07
C ALA A 94 12.51 3.16 13.86
N TYR A 95 12.37 2.21 12.96
CA TYR A 95 11.18 1.37 12.76
C TYR A 95 11.58 0.11 11.98
N LEU A 96 10.69 -0.88 11.88
CA LEU A 96 10.82 -2.04 11.00
C LEU A 96 9.63 -2.15 10.06
N TRP A 97 9.87 -2.63 8.83
CA TRP A 97 8.82 -2.95 7.88
C TRP A 97 8.33 -4.37 8.13
N LEU A 98 7.09 -4.49 8.58
CA LEU A 98 6.46 -5.77 8.84
C LEU A 98 5.71 -6.26 7.60
N THR A 99 5.75 -7.56 7.40
CA THR A 99 4.87 -8.31 6.50
C THR A 99 4.66 -9.71 7.07
N CYS A 100 3.87 -10.54 6.38
CA CYS A 100 3.57 -11.90 6.83
C CYS A 100 3.45 -12.89 5.66
N PRO A 101 3.54 -14.21 5.91
CA PRO A 101 3.36 -15.24 4.89
C PRO A 101 2.14 -15.03 4.00
N LEU A 102 0.98 -14.67 4.56
CA LEU A 102 -0.25 -14.44 3.79
C LEU A 102 -0.13 -13.28 2.79
N ILE A 103 0.49 -12.17 3.18
CA ILE A 103 0.69 -11.02 2.27
C ILE A 103 1.63 -11.40 1.12
N LEU A 104 2.71 -12.12 1.41
CA LEU A 104 3.69 -12.54 0.41
C LEU A 104 3.11 -13.58 -0.56
N GLU A 105 2.30 -14.50 -0.04
CA GLU A 105 1.54 -15.47 -0.83
C GLU A 105 0.57 -14.78 -1.80
N ARG A 106 -0.15 -13.75 -1.33
CA ARG A 106 -1.03 -12.92 -2.16
C ARG A 106 -0.27 -12.13 -3.22
N LEU A 107 0.86 -11.51 -2.86
CA LEU A 107 1.71 -10.80 -3.81
C LEU A 107 2.15 -11.74 -4.94
N ARG A 108 2.59 -12.96 -4.60
CA ARG A 108 2.99 -13.98 -5.60
C ARG A 108 1.83 -14.30 -6.55
N ARG A 109 0.63 -14.55 -6.03
CA ARG A 109 -0.57 -14.82 -6.85
C ARG A 109 -0.98 -13.63 -7.72
N ASP A 110 -0.88 -12.41 -7.20
CA ASP A 110 -1.22 -11.20 -7.96
C ASP A 110 -0.20 -10.91 -9.07
N LEU A 111 1.10 -11.16 -8.82
CA LEU A 111 2.14 -11.10 -9.85
C LEU A 111 1.90 -12.15 -10.93
N GLU A 112 1.61 -13.41 -10.55
CA GLU A 112 1.27 -14.50 -11.46
C GLU A 112 0.05 -14.15 -12.33
N ARG A 113 -1.03 -13.65 -11.72
CA ARG A 113 -2.22 -13.17 -12.42
C ARG A 113 -1.91 -12.03 -13.39
N ALA A 114 -1.00 -11.13 -13.02
CA ALA A 114 -0.57 -10.02 -13.86
C ALA A 114 0.39 -10.43 -15.00
N GLY A 115 0.83 -11.69 -15.05
CA GLY A 115 1.87 -12.15 -15.99
C GLY A 115 3.26 -11.61 -15.66
N LEU A 116 3.50 -11.24 -14.39
CA LEU A 116 4.75 -10.69 -13.89
C LEU A 116 5.56 -11.75 -13.14
N GLN A 117 6.88 -11.67 -13.25
CA GLN A 117 7.77 -12.62 -12.60
C GLN A 117 7.97 -12.26 -11.12
N ALA A 118 7.44 -13.08 -10.22
CA ALA A 118 7.67 -12.96 -8.78
C ALA A 118 9.09 -13.42 -8.35
N GLY A 119 9.77 -14.19 -9.20
CA GLY A 119 10.99 -14.90 -8.81
C GLY A 119 10.69 -16.07 -7.86
N ASP A 120 11.75 -16.63 -7.27
CA ASP A 120 11.68 -17.81 -6.40
C ASP A 120 11.25 -17.45 -4.96
N VAL A 121 10.11 -16.77 -4.82
CA VAL A 121 9.52 -16.46 -3.49
C VAL A 121 8.92 -17.74 -2.92
N PRO A 122 9.50 -18.33 -1.85
CA PRO A 122 9.01 -19.59 -1.32
C PRO A 122 7.74 -19.38 -0.50
N THR A 123 6.96 -20.45 -0.33
CA THR A 123 5.94 -20.47 0.72
C THR A 123 6.64 -20.49 2.06
N LEU A 124 6.32 -19.51 2.91
CA LEU A 124 6.91 -19.37 4.23
C LEU A 124 5.97 -19.88 5.32
N LYS A 125 6.59 -20.33 6.41
CA LYS A 125 5.94 -20.52 7.70
C LYS A 125 6.79 -19.83 8.75
N VAL A 126 6.13 -19.04 9.60
CA VAL A 126 6.76 -18.34 10.72
C VAL A 126 5.95 -18.66 11.96
N ASP A 127 6.62 -19.17 13.00
CA ASP A 127 5.98 -19.46 14.27
C ASP A 127 5.69 -18.17 15.05
N HIS A 128 4.66 -18.17 15.91
CA HIS A 128 4.36 -17.02 16.75
C HIS A 128 5.56 -16.60 17.60
N GLY A 129 5.75 -15.28 17.73
CA GLY A 129 6.89 -14.72 18.47
C GLY A 129 8.26 -14.91 17.81
N LYS A 130 8.29 -15.40 16.55
CA LYS A 130 9.50 -15.43 15.71
C LYS A 130 9.41 -14.39 14.61
N ALA A 131 10.57 -13.95 14.15
CA ALA A 131 10.70 -12.95 13.10
C ALA A 131 11.83 -13.32 12.13
N LEU A 132 11.51 -13.45 10.84
CA LEU A 132 12.52 -13.61 9.80
C LEU A 132 13.04 -12.23 9.40
N THR A 133 14.31 -11.96 9.68
CA THR A 133 14.93 -10.66 9.47
C THR A 133 16.47 -10.78 9.43
N ARG A 134 17.17 -9.74 8.99
CA ARG A 134 18.64 -9.66 9.07
C ARG A 134 19.16 -9.21 10.45
N ILE A 135 18.26 -8.79 11.34
CA ILE A 135 18.61 -8.33 12.69
C ILE A 135 18.89 -9.53 13.59
N THR A 136 19.91 -9.44 14.44
CA THR A 136 20.27 -10.51 15.38
C THR A 136 19.60 -10.34 16.74
N GLY A 137 19.29 -11.46 17.39
CA GLY A 137 18.85 -11.48 18.79
C GLY A 137 17.36 -11.17 18.98
N ARG A 138 17.06 -10.32 19.96
CA ARG A 138 15.68 -9.96 20.35
C ARG A 138 15.22 -8.73 19.57
N ILE A 139 14.02 -8.80 19.02
CA ILE A 139 13.38 -7.71 18.31
C ILE A 139 12.20 -7.24 19.12
N PHE A 140 12.20 -5.96 19.46
CA PHE A 140 11.08 -5.32 20.13
C PHE A 140 10.29 -4.55 19.08
N LEU A 141 9.01 -4.90 18.94
CA LEU A 141 8.03 -4.28 18.06
C LEU A 141 6.90 -3.74 18.94
N GLU A 142 6.81 -2.43 19.05
CA GLU A 142 6.04 -1.78 20.12
C GLU A 142 6.35 -2.36 21.51
N ASP A 143 5.36 -3.00 22.14
CA ASP A 143 5.40 -3.65 23.45
C ASP A 143 5.60 -5.17 23.36
N ARG A 144 5.81 -5.71 22.14
CA ARG A 144 5.94 -7.14 21.88
C ARG A 144 7.37 -7.55 21.60
N LEU A 145 7.72 -8.74 22.08
CA LEU A 145 9.04 -9.34 21.91
C LEU A 145 8.99 -10.48 20.89
N PHE A 146 9.92 -10.44 19.94
CA PHE A 146 10.16 -11.49 18.96
C PHE A 146 11.60 -11.97 19.02
N GLU A 147 11.81 -13.25 18.71
CA GLU A 147 13.15 -13.81 18.53
C GLU A 147 13.49 -13.88 17.05
N ALA A 148 14.63 -13.29 16.67
CA ALA A 148 15.08 -13.29 15.29
C ALA A 148 15.47 -14.71 14.81
N ASP A 149 14.99 -15.09 13.63
CA ASP A 149 15.44 -16.27 12.89
C ASP A 149 16.07 -15.82 11.57
N ILE A 150 17.37 -15.54 11.65
CA ILE A 150 18.17 -14.95 10.57
C ILE A 150 18.41 -15.97 9.45
N SER A 151 18.37 -17.26 9.79
CA SER A 151 18.72 -18.34 8.87
C SER A 151 17.69 -18.56 7.75
N LYS A 152 16.53 -17.88 7.85
CA LYS A 152 15.35 -18.19 7.04
C LYS A 152 14.80 -17.03 6.21
N LEU A 153 15.44 -15.85 6.15
CA LEU A 153 15.00 -14.80 5.23
C LEU A 153 15.51 -15.12 3.80
N PRO A 154 14.65 -15.53 2.85
CA PRO A 154 15.04 -15.80 1.48
C PRO A 154 15.40 -14.49 0.77
N SER A 155 16.51 -14.47 0.02
CA SER A 155 16.97 -13.27 -0.72
C SER A 155 15.95 -12.78 -1.75
N ALA A 156 15.16 -13.69 -2.32
CA ALA A 156 14.12 -13.38 -3.29
C ALA A 156 13.04 -12.42 -2.75
N ILE A 157 12.82 -12.38 -1.43
CA ILE A 157 11.74 -11.57 -0.83
C ILE A 157 12.08 -10.06 -0.84
N PRO A 158 13.21 -9.61 -0.26
CA PRO A 158 13.63 -8.22 -0.44
C PRO A 158 13.76 -7.81 -1.91
N GLU A 159 14.21 -8.72 -2.78
CA GLU A 159 14.34 -8.43 -4.22
C GLU A 159 12.99 -8.17 -4.90
N VAL A 160 11.98 -9.02 -4.69
CA VAL A 160 10.65 -8.83 -5.30
C VAL A 160 9.94 -7.60 -4.74
N ILE A 161 10.03 -7.37 -3.43
CA ILE A 161 9.39 -6.21 -2.78
C ILE A 161 10.09 -4.91 -3.21
N GLY A 162 11.42 -4.92 -3.32
CA GLY A 162 12.21 -3.76 -3.74
C GLY A 162 11.84 -3.24 -5.13
N ARG A 163 11.35 -4.11 -6.02
CA ARG A 163 10.84 -3.73 -7.36
C ARG A 163 9.56 -2.90 -7.31
N LEU A 164 8.83 -2.90 -6.19
CA LEU A 164 7.65 -2.06 -5.95
C LEU A 164 7.98 -0.72 -5.25
N ILE A 165 9.21 -0.53 -4.79
CA ILE A 165 9.62 0.71 -4.11
C ILE A 165 10.30 1.62 -5.12
N ALA A 166 9.67 2.74 -5.51
CA ALA A 166 10.21 3.72 -6.46
C ALA A 166 11.09 4.82 -5.85
N ASP A 167 11.61 4.60 -4.65
CA ASP A 167 12.62 5.46 -4.03
C ASP A 167 13.88 4.63 -3.73
N ASP A 168 15.04 5.08 -4.22
CA ASP A 168 16.29 4.32 -4.10
C ASP A 168 16.78 4.25 -2.65
N GLY A 169 16.51 5.28 -1.83
CA GLY A 169 16.87 5.29 -0.41
C GLY A 169 16.03 4.30 0.39
N ALA A 170 14.71 4.32 0.19
CA ALA A 170 13.76 3.37 0.77
C ALA A 170 14.04 1.93 0.31
N ARG A 171 14.33 1.73 -0.99
CA ARG A 171 14.70 0.41 -1.52
C ARG A 171 16.03 -0.08 -0.92
N GLY A 172 17.02 0.80 -0.79
CA GLY A 172 18.34 0.46 -0.26
C GLY A 172 18.33 -0.02 1.18
N ARG A 173 17.42 0.49 2.02
CA ARG A 173 17.27 0.09 3.43
C ARG A 173 16.30 -1.08 3.68
N LEU A 174 15.60 -1.56 2.65
CA LEU A 174 14.58 -2.62 2.77
C LEU A 174 15.11 -3.87 3.48
N SER A 175 16.24 -4.40 3.02
CA SER A 175 16.80 -5.64 3.56
C SER A 175 17.12 -5.56 5.06
N ASP A 176 17.51 -4.38 5.55
CA ASP A 176 17.91 -4.17 6.94
C ASP A 176 16.73 -3.83 7.87
N GLN A 177 15.57 -3.49 7.29
CA GLN A 177 14.36 -3.13 8.02
C GLN A 177 13.23 -4.17 7.91
N LEU A 178 13.30 -5.08 6.94
CA LEU A 178 12.28 -6.09 6.73
C LEU A 178 12.20 -7.08 7.90
N CYS A 179 10.99 -7.34 8.36
CA CYS A 179 10.65 -8.29 9.40
C CYS A 179 9.41 -9.08 8.97
N ILE A 180 9.57 -10.38 8.74
CA ILE A 180 8.44 -11.27 8.39
C ILE A 180 8.04 -12.03 9.65
N ILE A 181 6.79 -11.86 10.09
CA ILE A 181 6.23 -12.49 11.30
C ILE A 181 5.04 -13.38 10.95
N ALA A 182 4.55 -14.14 11.93
CA ALA A 182 3.35 -14.98 11.76
C ALA A 182 2.12 -14.14 11.37
N ASP A 183 1.17 -14.74 10.65
CA ASP A 183 -0.01 -14.03 10.14
C ASP A 183 -0.85 -13.40 11.26
N ASP A 184 -1.11 -14.10 12.36
CA ASP A 184 -1.91 -13.52 13.46
C ASP A 184 -1.12 -12.48 14.27
N ASP A 185 0.21 -12.61 14.36
CA ASP A 185 1.05 -11.59 14.99
C ASP A 185 1.00 -10.31 14.15
N PHE A 186 1.08 -10.43 12.82
CA PHE A 186 0.93 -9.31 11.89
C PHE A 186 -0.46 -8.67 11.96
N ARG A 187 -1.52 -9.50 11.99
CA ARG A 187 -2.90 -9.03 12.14
C ARG A 187 -3.06 -8.11 13.35
N TRP A 188 -2.45 -8.48 14.49
CA TRP A 188 -2.52 -7.64 15.67
C TRP A 188 -1.94 -6.25 15.43
N PHE A 189 -0.76 -6.13 14.80
CA PHE A 189 -0.19 -4.83 14.47
C PHE A 189 -1.04 -4.05 13.47
N ALA A 190 -1.55 -4.72 12.44
CA ALA A 190 -2.42 -4.10 11.46
C ALA A 190 -3.67 -3.49 12.13
N GLU A 191 -4.26 -4.16 13.12
CA GLU A 191 -5.48 -3.73 13.80
C GLU A 191 -5.24 -2.74 14.96
N ASN A 192 -4.07 -2.78 15.62
CA ASN A 192 -3.88 -2.09 16.91
C ASN A 192 -2.69 -1.13 16.95
N ALA A 193 -1.78 -1.16 15.98
CA ALA A 193 -0.55 -0.36 15.98
C ALA A 193 -0.57 0.79 14.98
N LEU A 194 -1.74 1.12 14.40
CA LEU A 194 -1.87 2.28 13.53
C LEU A 194 -1.93 3.58 14.35
N PRO A 195 -1.28 4.66 13.90
CA PRO A 195 -1.39 5.98 14.50
C PRO A 195 -2.84 6.47 14.57
N VAL A 196 -3.26 6.89 15.77
CA VAL A 196 -4.55 7.54 16.01
C VAL A 196 -4.30 8.98 16.46
N GLN A 197 -4.87 9.94 15.74
CA GLN A 197 -4.76 11.37 16.03
C GLN A 197 -6.08 11.90 16.58
N ALA A 198 -6.01 12.63 17.69
CA ALA A 198 -7.14 13.40 18.19
C ALA A 198 -7.20 14.74 17.45
N ARG A 199 -8.35 15.10 16.92
CA ARG A 199 -8.59 16.36 16.22
C ARG A 199 -9.76 17.09 16.87
N ASN A 200 -9.69 18.42 16.91
CA ASN A 200 -10.71 19.24 17.50
C ASN A 200 -11.06 20.46 16.66
N VAL A 201 -12.26 21.01 16.90
CA VAL A 201 -12.66 22.34 16.44
C VAL A 201 -12.62 23.26 17.65
N LEU A 202 -11.77 24.28 17.62
CA LEU A 202 -11.69 25.27 18.68
C LEU A 202 -12.59 26.46 18.38
N ASP A 203 -13.26 26.95 19.41
CA ASP A 203 -13.88 28.26 19.42
C ASP A 203 -12.80 29.36 19.28
N PRO A 204 -12.96 30.31 18.34
CA PRO A 204 -11.90 31.27 18.01
C PRO A 204 -11.58 32.23 19.17
N ASP A 205 -12.55 32.55 20.02
CA ASP A 205 -12.41 33.56 21.07
C ASP A 205 -11.98 32.93 22.41
N THR A 206 -12.62 31.82 22.79
CA THR A 206 -12.43 31.17 24.09
C THR A 206 -11.35 30.09 24.08
N LYS A 207 -10.97 29.60 22.90
CA LYS A 207 -10.08 28.44 22.70
C LYS A 207 -10.60 27.13 23.31
N VAL A 208 -11.89 27.06 23.63
CA VAL A 208 -12.57 25.82 24.07
C VAL A 208 -12.91 24.96 22.87
N SER A 209 -12.85 23.63 23.01
CA SER A 209 -13.21 22.70 21.94
C SER A 209 -14.73 22.56 21.80
N ASN A 210 -15.25 22.82 20.59
CA ASN A 210 -16.64 22.61 20.19
C ASN A 210 -16.92 21.18 19.70
N ASN A 211 -15.88 20.49 19.23
CA ASN A 211 -15.94 19.11 18.80
C ASN A 211 -14.57 18.45 18.96
N LEU A 212 -14.55 17.15 19.24
CA LEU A 212 -13.36 16.30 19.37
C LEU A 212 -13.66 14.96 18.70
N TRP A 213 -12.75 14.48 17.85
CA TRP A 213 -12.85 13.16 17.22
C TRP A 213 -11.46 12.52 17.08
N TYR A 214 -11.44 11.22 16.90
CA TYR A 214 -10.24 10.41 16.72
C TYR A 214 -10.19 9.82 15.32
N GLU A 215 -9.03 9.93 14.69
CA GLU A 215 -8.81 9.52 13.31
C GLU A 215 -7.58 8.62 13.21
N GLU A 216 -7.77 7.44 12.64
CA GLU A 216 -6.71 6.47 12.37
C GLU A 216 -6.04 6.74 11.02
N SER A 217 -4.74 6.50 10.89
CA SER A 217 -4.02 6.68 9.62
C SER A 217 -2.99 5.60 9.40
N LEU A 218 -2.66 5.31 8.15
CA LEU A 218 -1.48 4.55 7.79
C LEU A 218 -0.25 5.47 7.94
N PRO A 219 0.82 5.02 8.60
CA PRO A 219 2.04 5.80 8.76
C PRO A 219 2.77 6.02 7.42
N PRO A 220 3.59 7.09 7.30
CA PRO A 220 4.59 7.20 6.23
C PRO A 220 5.45 5.94 6.18
N ASP A 221 6.03 5.65 5.01
CA ASP A 221 6.71 4.41 4.66
C ASP A 221 5.81 3.17 4.53
N THR A 222 4.49 3.27 4.67
CA THR A 222 3.59 2.16 4.30
C THR A 222 3.73 1.87 2.80
N LEU A 223 4.01 0.61 2.45
CA LEU A 223 4.05 0.16 1.06
C LEU A 223 2.76 -0.59 0.75
N LEU A 224 2.04 -0.11 -0.25
CA LEU A 224 0.91 -0.80 -0.86
C LEU A 224 1.23 -1.17 -2.32
N TYR A 225 0.39 -1.98 -2.94
CA TYR A 225 0.46 -2.25 -4.37
C TYR A 225 -0.94 -2.37 -4.99
N MET A 226 -1.06 -1.99 -6.27
CA MET A 226 -2.29 -2.09 -7.05
C MET A 226 -2.00 -2.61 -8.46
N THR A 227 -3.04 -3.12 -9.13
CA THR A 227 -2.99 -3.57 -10.52
C THR A 227 -4.00 -2.81 -11.38
N LEU A 228 -3.58 -2.47 -12.60
CA LEU A 228 -4.44 -1.99 -13.68
C LEU A 228 -4.58 -3.08 -14.74
N THR A 229 -5.83 -3.51 -14.97
CA THR A 229 -6.19 -4.57 -15.92
C THR A 229 -7.10 -3.96 -16.98
N ALA A 230 -6.88 -4.29 -18.25
CA ALA A 230 -7.82 -3.93 -19.32
C ALA A 230 -9.01 -4.90 -19.29
N ARG A 231 -10.23 -4.41 -19.53
CA ARG A 231 -11.42 -5.29 -19.55
C ARG A 231 -11.43 -6.27 -20.74
N GLY A 232 -10.75 -5.91 -21.82
CA GLY A 232 -10.56 -6.73 -23.01
C GLY A 232 -9.45 -6.16 -23.88
N SER A 233 -9.13 -6.84 -24.99
CA SER A 233 -8.07 -6.41 -25.91
C SER A 233 -8.33 -5.02 -26.53
N ALA A 234 -9.59 -4.68 -26.80
CA ALA A 234 -9.97 -3.36 -27.30
C ALA A 234 -9.77 -2.23 -26.27
N ASP A 235 -9.60 -2.58 -25.00
CA ASP A 235 -9.54 -1.66 -23.86
C ASP A 235 -8.10 -1.40 -23.38
N GLU A 236 -7.09 -1.98 -24.06
CA GLU A 236 -5.67 -1.83 -23.69
C GLU A 236 -5.22 -0.37 -23.67
N MET A 237 -5.75 0.46 -24.58
CA MET A 237 -5.43 1.88 -24.65
C MET A 237 -5.80 2.62 -23.35
N GLY A 238 -6.95 2.31 -22.75
CA GLY A 238 -7.36 2.93 -21.50
C GLY A 238 -6.38 2.63 -20.37
N ARG A 239 -5.95 1.36 -20.27
CA ARG A 239 -4.97 0.92 -19.26
C ARG A 239 -3.63 1.62 -19.47
N THR A 240 -3.17 1.70 -20.72
CA THR A 240 -1.92 2.38 -21.08
C THR A 240 -1.97 3.86 -20.71
N VAL A 241 -3.04 4.58 -21.07
CA VAL A 241 -3.20 6.00 -20.74
C VAL A 241 -3.14 6.25 -19.23
N VAL A 242 -3.80 5.41 -18.42
CA VAL A 242 -3.76 5.54 -16.95
C VAL A 242 -2.37 5.19 -16.40
N ALA A 243 -1.72 4.15 -16.93
CA ALA A 243 -0.38 3.76 -16.50
C ALA A 243 0.67 4.84 -16.83
N ASP A 244 0.64 5.37 -18.06
CA ASP A 244 1.54 6.43 -18.52
C ASP A 244 1.34 7.71 -17.71
N PHE A 245 0.09 8.05 -17.35
CA PHE A 245 -0.18 9.16 -16.45
C PHE A 245 0.50 8.96 -15.09
N ILE A 246 0.33 7.78 -14.46
CA ILE A 246 0.95 7.48 -13.16
C ILE A 246 2.48 7.58 -13.24
N GLU A 247 3.09 7.05 -14.30
CA GLU A 247 4.54 7.14 -14.52
C GLU A 247 5.04 8.57 -14.75
N GLY A 248 4.22 9.41 -15.38
CA GLY A 248 4.48 10.84 -15.54
C GLY A 248 4.40 11.62 -14.22
N GLN A 249 3.74 11.07 -13.19
CA GLN A 249 3.64 11.69 -11.88
C GLN A 249 4.70 11.14 -10.92
N LYS A 250 5.50 12.03 -10.33
CA LYS A 250 6.42 11.63 -9.24
C LYS A 250 5.66 11.28 -7.95
N PHE A 251 4.57 11.99 -7.69
CA PHE A 251 3.74 11.83 -6.50
C PHE A 251 2.27 11.86 -6.88
N LEU A 252 1.48 11.04 -6.20
CA LEU A 252 0.02 11.02 -6.27
C LEU A 252 -0.55 11.25 -4.89
N GLN A 253 -1.82 11.63 -4.83
CA GLN A 253 -2.54 11.81 -3.58
C GLN A 253 -3.71 10.83 -3.48
N PHE A 254 -3.80 10.14 -2.35
CA PHE A 254 -4.88 9.20 -2.04
C PHE A 254 -5.45 9.47 -0.66
N GLY A 255 -6.72 9.09 -0.45
CA GLY A 255 -7.38 9.24 0.85
C GLY A 255 -7.90 10.65 1.12
N GLY A 256 -8.29 10.90 2.37
CA GLY A 256 -8.75 12.20 2.85
C GLY A 256 -7.61 13.07 3.38
N ASN A 257 -7.97 14.21 4.00
CA ASN A 257 -7.04 15.09 4.72
C ASN A 257 -5.91 15.73 3.88
N GLU A 258 -6.15 15.93 2.59
CA GLU A 258 -5.20 16.58 1.68
C GLU A 258 -4.71 17.93 2.21
N THR A 259 -5.63 18.79 2.65
CA THR A 259 -5.32 20.16 3.08
C THR A 259 -4.57 20.24 4.41
N VAL A 260 -4.44 19.12 5.12
CA VAL A 260 -3.61 19.00 6.34
C VAL A 260 -2.37 18.14 6.11
N GLY A 261 -1.98 17.93 4.84
CA GLY A 261 -0.71 17.32 4.45
C GLY A 261 -0.70 15.79 4.45
N GLN A 262 -1.86 15.15 4.38
CA GLN A 262 -1.96 13.69 4.27
C GLN A 262 -2.17 13.22 2.83
N GLY A 263 -1.86 11.95 2.58
CA GLY A 263 -2.23 11.23 1.36
C GLY A 263 -1.18 11.17 0.26
N TRP A 264 -0.03 11.83 0.42
CA TRP A 264 1.04 11.78 -0.58
C TRP A 264 1.69 10.41 -0.65
N VAL A 265 1.76 9.88 -1.87
CA VAL A 265 2.29 8.56 -2.21
C VAL A 265 3.20 8.69 -3.42
N ARG A 266 4.34 8.01 -3.37
CA ARG A 266 5.19 7.78 -4.53
C ARG A 266 4.80 6.48 -5.22
N ALA A 267 4.47 6.57 -6.51
CA ALA A 267 4.11 5.41 -7.32
C ALA A 267 5.30 4.90 -8.14
N GLY A 268 5.41 3.57 -8.28
CA GLY A 268 6.46 2.90 -9.02
C GLY A 268 5.95 1.71 -9.80
N ARG A 269 6.15 1.67 -11.12
CA ARG A 269 5.74 0.52 -11.92
C ARG A 269 6.64 -0.68 -11.63
N TYR A 270 6.02 -1.83 -11.42
CA TYR A 270 6.73 -3.10 -11.36
C TYR A 270 7.34 -3.42 -12.74
N PRO A 271 8.63 -3.76 -12.82
CA PRO A 271 9.29 -4.05 -14.09
C PRO A 271 8.59 -5.17 -14.87
N GLN A 272 8.37 -4.95 -16.17
CA GLN A 272 7.87 -6.00 -17.05
C GLN A 272 8.97 -7.04 -17.29
N PRO A 273 8.62 -8.31 -17.57
CA PRO A 273 9.60 -9.28 -18.02
C PRO A 273 10.29 -8.74 -19.27
N SER A 274 11.62 -8.79 -19.32
CA SER A 274 12.34 -8.53 -20.57
C SER A 274 11.77 -9.48 -21.64
N PRO A 275 11.45 -9.00 -22.87
CA PRO A 275 11.13 -9.91 -23.94
C PRO A 275 12.33 -10.85 -24.09
N GLU A 276 12.10 -12.16 -23.90
CA GLU A 276 13.14 -13.16 -24.12
C GLU A 276 13.78 -12.86 -25.47
N GLY A 277 15.10 -12.63 -25.47
CA GLY A 277 15.83 -12.33 -26.68
C GLY A 277 15.51 -13.39 -27.73
N GLY A 278 14.85 -12.98 -28.80
CA GLY A 278 14.55 -13.84 -29.93
C GLY A 278 15.83 -14.54 -30.36
N ARG A 279 15.82 -15.87 -30.24
CA ARG A 279 16.74 -16.73 -30.97
C ARG A 279 16.08 -17.10 -32.29
#